data_AF-A0A225V3B0-F1
#
_entry.id   AF-A0A225V3B0-F1
#
_cell.length_a   1.000
_cell.length_b   1.000
_cell.length_c   1.000
_cell.angle_alpha   90.00
_cell.angle_beta   90.00
_cell.angle_gamma   90.00
#
_symmetry.space_group_name_H-M   'P 1'
#
loop_
_entity.id
_entity.type
_entity.pdbx_description
1 polymer ?
#
loop_
_entity_poly.entity_id
_entity_poly.type
_entity_poly.pdbx_seq_one_letter_code
_entity_poly.pdbx_strand_id
1 'polypeptide(L)'
;MTGIGLRREVLALYRDVLRVARDFPDRSMGRKLQYNARELLRLRQHEHSATRIQTHLEEARDALSVYRVLQKDPKLRTAITRKKKGVQT
;
A
#
# COMPACT_ATOMS: atom_id res chain seq x y z
N MET A 1 0.08 -24.52 -0.09
CA MET A 1 -1.11 -23.67 0.12
C MET A 1 -2.05 -23.84 -1.07
N THR A 2 -3.35 -24.04 -0.85
CA THR A 2 -4.33 -24.16 -1.94
C THR A 2 -4.73 -22.79 -2.50
N GLY A 3 -5.24 -22.73 -3.74
CA GLY A 3 -5.65 -21.46 -4.37
C GLY A 3 -6.70 -20.67 -3.57
N ILE A 4 -7.54 -21.36 -2.80
CA ILE A 4 -8.52 -20.73 -1.89
C ILE A 4 -7.82 -19.98 -0.75
N GLY A 5 -6.74 -20.53 -0.20
CA GLY A 5 -5.96 -19.88 0.87
C GLY A 5 -5.34 -18.57 0.40
N LEU A 6 -4.67 -18.58 -0.75
CA LEU A 6 -4.05 -17.39 -1.33
C LEU A 6 -5.09 -16.30 -1.65
N ARG A 7 -6.25 -16.68 -2.22
CA ARG A 7 -7.33 -15.72 -2.48
C ARG A 7 -7.81 -15.02 -1.21
N ARG A 8 -7.93 -15.75 -0.09
CA ARG A 8 -8.33 -15.17 1.20
C ARG A 8 -7.29 -14.19 1.71
N GLU A 9 -6.01 -14.52 1.60
CA GLU A 9 -4.92 -13.63 2.02
C GLU A 9 -4.88 -12.34 1.19
N VAL A 10 -5.02 -12.44 -0.13
CA VAL A 10 -5.07 -11.28 -1.03
C VAL A 10 -6.21 -10.34 -0.64
N LEU A 11 -7.41 -10.87 -0.41
CA LEU A 11 -8.57 -10.07 -0.03
C LEU A 11 -8.43 -9.48 1.39
N ALA A 12 -7.81 -10.20 2.32
CA ALA A 12 -7.53 -9.69 3.66
C ALA A 12 -6.56 -8.50 3.59
N LEU A 13 -5.45 -8.65 2.86
CA LEU A 13 -4.46 -7.59 2.70
C LEU A 13 -5.05 -6.37 1.98
N TYR A 14 -5.87 -6.59 0.96
CA TYR A 14 -6.56 -5.50 0.28
C TYR A 14 -7.43 -4.67 1.24
N ARG A 15 -8.20 -5.33 2.11
CA ARG A 15 -9.01 -4.63 3.13
C ARG A 15 -8.13 -3.84 4.11
N ASP A 16 -6.98 -4.38 4.50
CA ASP A 16 -6.05 -3.69 5.39
C ASP A 16 -5.45 -2.45 4.73
N VAL A 17 -5.10 -2.53 3.44
CA VAL A 17 -4.66 -1.35 2.68
C VAL A 17 -5.76 -0.29 2.63
N LEU A 18 -7.01 -0.69 2.37
CA LEU A 18 -8.13 0.26 2.35
C LEU A 18 -8.39 0.92 3.72
N ARG A 19 -8.22 0.19 4.83
CA ARG A 19 -8.31 0.74 6.20
C ARG A 19 -7.22 1.76 6.44
N VAL A 20 -5.95 1.41 6.16
CA VAL A 20 -4.82 2.35 6.28
C VAL A 20 -5.02 3.58 5.42
N ALA A 21 -5.52 3.41 4.20
CA ALA A 21 -5.74 4.53 3.30
C ALA A 21 -6.88 5.45 3.76
N ARG A 22 -7.96 4.89 4.31
CA ARG A 22 -9.07 5.65 4.90
C ARG A 22 -8.61 6.46 6.11
N ASP A 23 -7.78 5.83 6.96
CA ASP A 23 -7.33 6.41 8.22
C ASP A 23 -6.05 7.27 8.02
N PHE A 24 -5.60 7.48 6.78
CA PHE A 24 -4.38 8.23 6.49
C PHE A 24 -4.58 9.73 6.75
N PRO A 25 -3.70 10.40 7.54
CA PRO A 25 -3.91 11.80 7.93
C PRO A 25 -3.98 12.78 6.75
N ASP A 26 -3.23 12.52 5.69
CA ASP A 26 -3.32 13.25 4.42
C ASP A 26 -4.31 12.54 3.48
N ARG A 27 -5.46 13.17 3.25
CA ARG A 27 -6.52 12.64 2.38
C ARG A 27 -6.07 12.40 0.94
N SER A 28 -5.14 13.22 0.41
CA SER A 28 -4.63 13.05 -0.95
C SER A 28 -3.77 11.79 -1.05
N MET A 29 -2.95 11.52 -0.03
CA MET A 29 -2.14 10.30 0.07
C MET A 29 -3.02 9.08 0.29
N GLY A 30 -4.04 9.18 1.15
CA GLY A 30 -5.03 8.13 1.33
C GLY A 30 -5.72 7.73 0.02
N ARG A 31 -6.21 8.71 -0.77
CA ARG A 31 -6.81 8.44 -2.09
C ARG A 31 -5.84 7.77 -3.06
N LYS A 32 -4.58 8.21 -3.10
CA LYS A 32 -3.53 7.57 -3.93
C LYS A 32 -3.29 6.12 -3.51
N LEU A 33 -3.25 5.83 -2.22
CA LEU A 33 -3.08 4.47 -1.71
C LEU A 33 -4.26 3.56 -2.10
N GLN A 34 -5.51 4.04 -1.98
CA GLN A 34 -6.69 3.30 -2.44
C GLN A 34 -6.64 3.02 -3.94
N TYR A 35 -6.30 4.03 -4.73
CA TYR A 35 -6.15 3.91 -6.18
C TYR A 35 -5.09 2.84 -6.52
N ASN A 36 -3.88 2.96 -5.99
CA ASN A 36 -2.78 2.04 -6.25
C ASN A 36 -3.14 0.60 -5.85
N ALA A 37 -3.82 0.40 -4.72
CA ALA A 37 -4.24 -0.93 -4.28
C ALA A 37 -5.21 -1.58 -5.27
N ARG A 38 -6.17 -0.81 -5.80
CA ARG A 38 -7.12 -1.29 -6.80
C ARG A 38 -6.42 -1.61 -8.12
N GLU A 39 -5.57 -0.74 -8.60
CA GLU A 39 -4.86 -0.95 -9.87
C GLU A 39 -3.89 -2.13 -9.78
N LEU A 40 -3.17 -2.31 -8.67
CA LEU A 40 -2.29 -3.48 -8.48
C LEU A 40 -3.07 -4.80 -8.49
N LEU A 41 -4.24 -4.86 -7.87
CA LEU A 41 -5.10 -6.04 -7.95
C LEU A 41 -5.57 -6.30 -9.38
N ARG A 42 -5.99 -5.25 -10.09
CA ARG A 42 -6.44 -5.36 -11.48
C ARG A 42 -5.32 -5.86 -12.39
N LEU A 43 -4.12 -5.30 -12.27
CA LEU A 43 -2.95 -5.68 -13.06
C LEU A 43 -2.54 -7.15 -12.83
N ARG A 44 -2.76 -7.66 -11.61
CA ARG A 44 -2.33 -9.01 -11.19
C ARG A 44 -3.47 -10.03 -11.14
N GLN A 45 -4.67 -9.67 -11.61
CA GLN A 45 -5.89 -10.50 -11.44
C GLN A 45 -5.83 -11.87 -12.14
N HIS A 46 -4.95 -12.01 -13.14
CA HIS A 46 -4.74 -13.25 -13.90
C HIS A 46 -3.46 -14.00 -13.47
N GLU A 47 -2.83 -13.60 -12.36
CA GLU A 47 -1.70 -14.33 -11.83
C GLU A 47 -2.17 -15.66 -11.21
N HIS A 48 -1.61 -16.77 -11.69
CA HIS A 48 -1.94 -18.11 -11.23
C HIS A 48 -0.76 -18.80 -10.50
N SER A 49 0.45 -18.23 -10.59
CA SER A 49 1.61 -18.76 -9.88
C SER A 49 1.50 -18.46 -8.38
N ALA A 50 1.36 -19.52 -7.58
CA ALA A 50 1.32 -19.43 -6.13
C ALA A 50 2.53 -18.68 -5.58
N THR A 51 3.73 -18.94 -6.12
CA THR A 51 4.98 -18.27 -5.71
C THR A 51 4.93 -16.78 -6.00
N ARG A 52 4.49 -16.37 -7.19
CA ARG A 52 4.38 -14.94 -7.54
C ARG A 52 3.32 -14.23 -6.70
N ILE A 53 2.19 -14.88 -6.42
CA ILE A 53 1.17 -14.34 -5.52
C ILE A 53 1.74 -14.11 -4.12
N GLN A 54 2.53 -15.07 -3.60
CA GLN A 54 3.18 -14.93 -2.29
C GLN A 54 4.17 -13.76 -2.29
N THR A 55 5.04 -13.65 -3.29
CA THR A 55 5.94 -12.50 -3.44
C THR A 55 5.18 -11.18 -3.43
N HIS A 56 4.07 -11.09 -4.18
CA HIS A 56 3.24 -9.90 -4.20
C HIS A 56 2.56 -9.58 -2.86
N LEU A 57 2.20 -10.61 -2.08
CA LEU A 57 1.66 -10.45 -0.73
C LEU A 57 2.73 -9.91 0.23
N GLU A 58 3.97 -10.41 0.14
CA GLU A 58 5.11 -9.94 0.93
C GLU A 58 5.45 -8.49 0.60
N GLU A 59 5.63 -8.16 -0.68
CA GLU A 59 5.86 -6.78 -1.16
C GLU A 59 4.79 -5.81 -0.64
N ALA A 60 3.52 -6.23 -0.68
CA ALA A 60 2.41 -5.41 -0.24
C ALA A 60 2.35 -5.26 1.29
N ARG A 61 2.75 -6.29 2.07
CA ARG A 61 2.88 -6.20 3.53
C ARG A 61 3.99 -5.23 3.93
N ASP A 62 5.14 -5.31 3.25
CA ASP A 62 6.27 -4.40 3.48
C ASP A 62 5.89 -2.97 3.14
N ALA A 63 5.28 -2.73 1.97
CA ALA A 63 4.78 -1.41 1.60
C ALA A 63 3.77 -0.87 2.62
N LEU A 64 2.83 -1.71 3.08
CA LEU A 64 1.83 -1.31 4.06
C LEU A 64 2.46 -0.96 5.42
N SER A 65 3.54 -1.64 5.82
CA SER A 65 4.28 -1.34 7.04
C SER A 65 4.84 0.10 7.01
N VAL A 66 5.38 0.53 5.87
CA VAL A 66 5.88 1.91 5.68
C VAL A 66 4.75 2.91 5.84
N TYR A 67 3.59 2.67 5.20
CA TYR A 67 2.45 3.58 5.35
C TYR A 67 1.93 3.67 6.79
N ARG A 68 1.93 2.56 7.54
CA ARG A 68 1.56 2.56 8.97
C ARG A 68 2.52 3.40 9.82
N VAL A 69 3.82 3.34 9.54
CA VAL A 69 4.81 4.22 10.19
C VAL A 69 4.52 5.68 9.85
N LEU A 70 4.31 5.99 8.57
CA LEU A 70 4.00 7.36 8.12
C LEU A 70 2.68 7.91 8.66
N GLN A 71 1.68 7.06 8.95
CA GLN A 71 0.47 7.50 9.64
C GLN A 71 0.79 7.99 11.05
N LYS A 72 1.62 7.24 11.78
CA LYS A 72 1.91 7.46 13.21
C LYS A 72 2.99 8.52 13.45
N ASP A 73 3.87 8.76 12.48
CA ASP A 73 4.95 9.73 12.61
C ASP A 73 4.71 10.97 11.72
N PRO A 74 4.12 12.06 12.27
CA PRO A 74 3.92 13.29 11.52
C PRO A 74 5.23 13.98 11.13
N LYS A 75 6.30 13.86 11.94
CA LYS A 75 7.60 14.51 11.64
C LYS A 75 8.23 13.86 10.42
N LEU A 76 8.27 12.52 10.39
CA LEU A 76 8.76 11.77 9.25
C LEU A 76 7.92 12.06 8.01
N ARG A 77 6.59 12.02 8.14
CA ARG A 77 5.67 12.34 7.03
C ARG A 77 5.95 13.72 6.44
N THR A 78 6.10 14.76 7.26
CA THR A 78 6.46 16.10 6.81
C THR A 78 7.85 16.13 6.15
N ALA A 79 8.84 15.43 6.70
CA ALA A 79 10.18 15.38 6.13
C ALA A 79 10.21 14.80 4.71
N ILE A 80 9.46 13.72 4.45
CA ILE A 80 9.43 13.06 3.14
C ILE A 80 8.50 13.74 2.13
N THR A 81 7.51 14.52 2.58
CA THR A 81 6.56 15.22 1.71
C THR A 81 6.94 16.67 1.43
N ARG A 82 7.87 17.23 2.21
CA ARG A 82 8.37 18.59 2.00
C ARG A 82 9.04 18.68 0.63
N LYS A 83 8.37 19.36 -0.32
CA LYS A 83 9.04 19.85 -1.52
C LYS A 83 10.19 20.76 -1.06
N LYS A 84 11.42 20.50 -1.52
CA LYS A 84 12.50 21.49 -1.43
C LYS A 84 11.97 22.73 -2.14
N LYS A 85 11.62 23.79 -1.39
CA LYS A 85 11.49 25.12 -1.98
C LYS A 85 12.85 25.38 -2.61
N GLY A 86 12.89 25.49 -3.93
CA GLY A 86 14.11 25.80 -4.65
C GLY A 86 14.78 26.98 -3.97
N VAL A 87 16.06 26.83 -3.67
CA VAL A 87 16.90 27.97 -3.35
C VAL A 87 16.86 28.83 -4.61
N GLN A 88 16.10 29.93 -4.57
CA GLN A 88 16.26 30.99 -5.56
C GLN A 88 17.59 31.64 -5.20
N THR A 89 18.65 31.18 -5.85
CA THR A 89 19.89 31.96 -6.03
C THR A 89 19.69 32.94 -7.17
#